data_AF-A0A6P4CHS6-F1
#
_entry.id   AF-A0A6P4CHS6-F1
#
_cell.length_a   1.000
_cell.length_b   1.000
_cell.length_c   1.000
_cell.angle_alpha   90.00
_cell.angle_beta   90.00
_cell.angle_gamma   90.00
#
_symmetry.space_group_name_H-M   'P 1'
#
loop_
_entity.id
_entity.type
_entity.pdbx_description
1 polymer ?
#
loop_
_entity_poly.entity_id
_entity_poly.type
_entity_poly.pdbx_seq_one_letter_code
_entity_poly.pdbx_strand_id
1 'polypeptide(L)'
;MAKPRYSRFQPARKTTSSSSMILTSLLIFTFLVLILLALGFLSIPTASNHHVSKPNDLTHIAHNTLHTAEDDDGNGEHWIEVVSWEPRAFIYHNFLTKAECEYLINIAKPNMHKSSVVDSTTGKSKDSRVRTSSGTFLARGRDKVVRNIEKRIADFTFIPVEQGEGLQVLHYEVGQKYEPHYDYFLDEFNTQNGGQRIATVLMYLSDVEEGGETVFPAAKGNISSVPWWNELSECGKKGLSIKPKRGDALLFWSMKPDATLDPSSLHGGCPVIKGDKWSCTKWMRINEYKIN
;
A
#
# COMPACT_ATOMS: atom_id res chain seq x y z
N MET A 1 -44.55 -1.65 -89.86
CA MET A 1 -43.76 -2.89 -89.66
C MET A 1 -42.69 -2.64 -88.63
N ALA A 2 -42.76 -3.31 -87.48
CA ALA A 2 -41.85 -3.18 -86.35
C ALA A 2 -40.52 -3.91 -86.59
N LYS A 3 -39.40 -3.36 -86.09
CA LYS A 3 -38.12 -4.06 -85.94
C LYS A 3 -37.70 -4.03 -84.46
N PRO A 4 -37.34 -5.17 -83.84
CA PRO A 4 -36.96 -5.22 -82.43
C PRO A 4 -35.49 -4.82 -82.24
N ARG A 5 -35.22 -4.11 -81.14
CA ARG A 5 -33.85 -3.85 -80.62
C ARG A 5 -33.48 -4.98 -79.65
N TYR A 6 -32.42 -5.71 -79.95
CA TYR A 6 -31.77 -6.62 -79.00
C TYR A 6 -30.78 -5.86 -78.12
N SER A 7 -30.94 -5.93 -76.80
CA SER A 7 -29.97 -5.45 -75.81
C SER A 7 -28.93 -6.54 -75.52
N ARG A 8 -27.65 -6.15 -75.55
CA ARG A 8 -26.52 -6.99 -75.13
C ARG A 8 -26.44 -6.98 -73.59
N PHE A 9 -26.68 -8.12 -72.95
CA PHE A 9 -26.34 -8.33 -71.55
C PHE A 9 -24.84 -8.61 -71.42
N GLN A 10 -24.12 -7.81 -70.64
CA GLN A 10 -22.80 -8.18 -70.10
C GLN A 10 -22.99 -8.78 -68.70
N PRO A 11 -22.25 -9.84 -68.32
CA PRO A 11 -22.36 -10.42 -66.99
C PRO A 11 -21.67 -9.52 -65.95
N ALA A 12 -22.40 -9.19 -64.88
CA ALA A 12 -21.90 -8.41 -63.75
C ALA A 12 -20.80 -9.17 -62.99
N ARG A 13 -19.62 -8.55 -62.87
CA ARG A 13 -18.49 -9.04 -62.10
C ARG A 13 -18.82 -8.89 -60.61
N LYS A 14 -19.01 -10.00 -59.88
CA LYS A 14 -19.26 -10.00 -58.43
C LYS A 14 -18.02 -9.47 -57.70
N THR A 15 -18.08 -8.26 -57.17
CA THR A 15 -17.07 -7.70 -56.27
C THR A 15 -17.32 -8.21 -54.86
N THR A 16 -16.45 -9.08 -54.36
CA THR A 16 -16.46 -9.51 -52.95
C THR A 16 -16.10 -8.34 -52.05
N SER A 17 -16.98 -8.04 -51.09
CA SER A 17 -16.80 -6.96 -50.11
C SER A 17 -15.55 -7.20 -49.25
N SER A 18 -14.72 -6.17 -49.09
CA SER A 18 -13.49 -6.17 -48.27
C SER A 18 -13.72 -6.71 -46.85
N SER A 19 -14.90 -6.44 -46.27
CA SER A 19 -15.30 -6.96 -44.95
C SER A 19 -15.40 -8.49 -44.90
N SER A 20 -15.88 -9.12 -45.99
CA SER A 20 -15.96 -10.58 -46.09
C SER A 20 -14.58 -11.24 -46.18
N MET A 21 -13.59 -10.55 -46.76
CA MET A 21 -12.21 -11.03 -46.83
C MET A 21 -11.50 -10.94 -45.47
N ILE A 22 -11.79 -9.90 -44.69
CA ILE A 22 -11.25 -9.73 -43.33
C ILE A 22 -11.81 -10.79 -42.39
N LEU A 23 -13.12 -11.03 -42.42
CA LEU A 23 -13.77 -12.03 -41.57
C LEU A 23 -13.27 -13.46 -41.88
N THR A 24 -13.13 -13.80 -43.16
CA THR A 24 -12.59 -15.11 -43.56
C THR A 24 -11.12 -15.26 -43.15
N SER A 25 -10.31 -14.20 -43.25
CA SER A 25 -8.92 -14.23 -42.79
C SER A 25 -8.82 -14.44 -41.28
N LEU A 26 -9.68 -13.79 -40.48
CA LEU A 26 -9.74 -13.97 -39.03
C LEU A 26 -10.14 -15.40 -38.64
N LEU A 27 -11.12 -15.99 -39.34
CA LEU A 27 -11.57 -17.36 -39.10
C LEU A 27 -10.50 -18.40 -39.46
N ILE A 28 -9.76 -18.18 -40.55
CA ILE A 28 -8.64 -19.06 -40.92
C ILE A 28 -7.52 -18.95 -39.87
N PHE A 29 -7.21 -17.74 -39.41
CA PHE A 29 -6.19 -17.52 -38.40
C PHE A 29 -6.53 -18.19 -37.06
N THR A 30 -7.77 -18.04 -36.57
CA THR A 30 -8.20 -18.70 -35.33
C THR A 30 -8.18 -20.22 -35.46
N PHE A 31 -8.60 -20.77 -36.60
CA PHE A 31 -8.54 -22.20 -36.86
C PHE A 31 -7.09 -22.73 -36.88
N LEU A 32 -6.16 -21.97 -37.47
CA LEU A 32 -4.74 -22.33 -37.52
C LEU A 32 -4.10 -22.34 -36.12
N VAL A 33 -4.43 -21.34 -35.28
CA VAL A 33 -3.99 -21.29 -33.88
C VAL A 33 -4.52 -22.49 -33.09
N LEU A 34 -5.79 -22.87 -33.27
CA LEU A 34 -6.37 -24.05 -32.61
C LEU A 34 -5.70 -25.36 -33.05
N ILE A 35 -5.36 -25.50 -34.32
CA ILE A 35 -4.61 -26.67 -34.82
C ILE A 35 -3.21 -26.71 -34.19
N LEU A 36 -2.50 -25.59 -34.14
CA LEU A 36 -1.16 -25.55 -33.55
C LEU A 36 -1.17 -25.83 -32.03
N LEU A 37 -2.22 -25.41 -31.32
CA LEU A 37 -2.46 -25.79 -29.93
C LEU A 37 -2.74 -27.29 -29.78
N ALA A 38 -3.59 -27.87 -30.64
CA ALA A 38 -3.93 -29.30 -30.60
C ALA A 38 -2.76 -30.21 -30.97
N LEU A 39 -1.88 -29.75 -31.85
CA LEU A 39 -0.65 -30.45 -32.26
C LEU A 39 0.54 -30.20 -31.32
N GLY A 40 0.38 -29.36 -30.28
CA GLY A 40 1.41 -29.09 -29.28
C GLY A 40 2.57 -28.21 -29.77
N PHE A 41 2.44 -27.55 -30.93
CA PHE A 41 3.43 -26.57 -31.42
C PHE A 41 3.28 -25.20 -30.76
N LEU A 42 2.12 -24.92 -30.18
CA LEU A 42 1.84 -23.77 -29.34
C LEU A 42 1.44 -24.27 -27.95
N SER A 43 2.12 -23.77 -26.92
CA SER A 43 1.79 -24.05 -25.53
C SER A 43 1.10 -22.82 -24.96
N ILE A 44 -0.09 -22.99 -24.38
CA ILE A 44 -0.60 -21.99 -23.42
C ILE A 44 0.34 -22.09 -22.22
N PRO A 45 0.79 -20.99 -21.61
CA PRO A 45 1.47 -21.06 -20.33
C PRO A 45 0.45 -21.56 -19.32
N THR A 46 0.34 -22.87 -19.15
CA THR A 46 -0.18 -23.45 -17.93
C THR A 46 0.77 -23.00 -16.85
N ALA A 47 0.28 -22.09 -16.00
CA ALA A 47 0.93 -21.77 -14.75
C ALA A 47 1.33 -23.11 -14.11
N SER A 48 2.63 -23.38 -14.09
CA SER A 48 3.18 -24.43 -13.26
C SER A 48 2.63 -24.19 -11.87
N ASN A 49 2.20 -25.27 -11.20
CA ASN A 49 1.85 -25.27 -9.77
C ASN A 49 3.06 -24.80 -8.95
N HIS A 50 3.35 -23.50 -8.95
CA HIS A 50 3.91 -22.85 -7.79
C HIS A 50 2.80 -22.88 -6.76
N HIS A 51 3.09 -23.38 -5.56
CA HIS A 51 2.24 -23.26 -4.40
C HIS A 51 1.82 -21.78 -4.26
N VAL A 52 0.64 -21.43 -4.77
CA VAL A 52 0.03 -20.14 -4.48
C VAL A 52 -0.39 -20.24 -3.02
N SER A 53 0.42 -19.68 -2.13
CA SER A 53 0.08 -19.52 -0.73
C SER A 53 -1.31 -18.90 -0.64
N LYS A 54 -2.18 -19.46 0.20
CA LYS A 54 -3.51 -18.89 0.41
C LYS A 54 -3.34 -17.43 0.88
N PRO A 55 -4.25 -16.50 0.56
CA PRO A 55 -4.11 -15.08 0.94
C PRO A 55 -3.89 -14.84 2.44
N ASN A 56 -4.23 -15.79 3.32
CA ASN A 56 -4.04 -15.65 4.77
C ASN A 56 -3.02 -16.67 5.34
N ASP A 57 -2.18 -17.25 4.48
CA ASP A 57 -1.09 -18.12 4.90
C ASP A 57 0.14 -17.28 5.26
N LEU A 58 0.38 -17.15 6.57
CA LEU A 58 1.48 -16.36 7.14
C LEU A 58 2.76 -17.17 7.34
N THR A 59 2.77 -18.46 6.98
CA THR A 59 3.96 -19.33 7.13
C THR A 59 5.02 -19.07 6.07
N HIS A 60 4.60 -18.60 4.89
CA HIS A 60 5.45 -18.31 3.74
C HIS A 60 5.14 -16.91 3.22
N ILE A 61 5.71 -15.90 3.87
CA ILE A 61 5.66 -14.53 3.39
C ILE A 61 6.55 -14.44 2.14
N ALA A 62 5.94 -14.09 1.00
CA ALA A 62 6.64 -14.05 -0.27
C ALA A 62 7.64 -12.88 -0.31
N HIS A 63 8.93 -13.20 -0.35
CA HIS A 63 9.99 -12.25 -0.69
C HIS A 63 10.00 -12.06 -2.21
N ASN A 64 9.40 -10.99 -2.72
CA ASN A 64 9.63 -10.59 -4.11
C ASN A 64 10.85 -9.69 -4.15
N THR A 65 12.04 -10.29 -4.24
CA THR A 65 13.31 -9.57 -4.41
C THR A 65 13.39 -9.03 -5.83
N LEU A 66 13.24 -7.71 -5.99
CA LEU A 66 13.61 -7.02 -7.22
C LEU A 66 15.10 -6.69 -7.14
N HIS A 67 15.93 -7.63 -7.64
CA HIS A 67 17.38 -7.51 -7.64
C HIS A 67 17.86 -6.15 -8.17
N THR A 68 18.33 -5.29 -7.27
CA THR A 68 19.08 -4.08 -7.61
C THR A 68 20.34 -4.06 -6.76
N ALA A 69 21.49 -3.94 -7.42
CA ALA A 69 22.82 -4.17 -6.87
C ALA A 69 23.08 -3.44 -5.54
N GLU A 70 23.84 -4.09 -4.66
CA GLU A 70 24.32 -3.57 -3.38
C GLU A 70 25.13 -2.28 -3.58
N ASP A 71 24.64 -1.15 -3.06
CA ASP A 71 25.39 0.10 -2.98
C ASP A 71 26.09 0.19 -1.61
N ASP A 72 27.41 0.40 -1.64
CA ASP A 72 28.37 0.51 -0.53
C ASP A 72 28.12 1.71 0.42
N ASP A 73 27.00 2.42 0.28
CA ASP A 73 26.61 3.61 1.08
C ASP A 73 25.75 3.27 2.31
N GLY A 74 25.75 2.01 2.74
CA GLY A 74 24.90 1.54 3.84
C GLY A 74 23.40 1.51 3.50
N ASN A 75 23.07 1.57 2.22
CA ASN A 75 21.70 1.48 1.73
C ASN A 75 21.44 0.04 1.27
N GLY A 76 20.98 -0.80 2.22
CA GLY A 76 20.64 -2.19 1.92
C GLY A 76 19.60 -2.29 0.81
N GLU A 77 19.59 -3.40 0.08
CA GLU A 77 18.66 -3.62 -1.04
C GLU A 77 17.21 -3.32 -0.64
N HIS A 78 16.52 -2.56 -1.48
CA HIS A 78 15.12 -2.21 -1.33
C HIS A 78 14.23 -3.37 -1.79
N TRP A 79 13.33 -3.86 -0.93
CA TRP A 79 12.41 -4.93 -1.30
C TRP A 79 11.09 -4.84 -0.54
N ILE A 80 10.04 -5.49 -1.06
CA ILE A 80 8.69 -5.44 -0.51
C ILE A 80 8.29 -6.80 0.05
N GLU A 81 7.78 -6.77 1.28
CA GLU A 81 7.21 -7.90 2.01
C GLU A 81 5.68 -7.79 2.05
N VAL A 82 4.97 -8.86 1.68
CA VAL A 82 3.51 -8.95 1.85
C VAL A 82 3.19 -9.49 3.24
N VAL A 83 2.69 -8.64 4.13
CA VAL A 83 2.42 -9.05 5.52
C VAL A 83 1.02 -9.64 5.68
N SER A 84 0.03 -9.05 5.03
CA SER A 84 -1.36 -9.52 5.08
C SER A 84 -2.18 -9.01 3.91
N TRP A 85 -3.26 -9.72 3.61
CA TRP A 85 -4.31 -9.29 2.69
C TRP A 85 -5.56 -8.77 3.41
N GLU A 86 -5.71 -9.04 4.71
CA GLU A 86 -6.83 -8.59 5.57
C GLU A 86 -6.29 -8.19 6.98
N PRO A 87 -5.93 -6.91 7.19
CA PRO A 87 -5.98 -5.82 6.21
C PRO A 87 -4.86 -5.99 5.18
N ARG A 88 -5.00 -5.35 4.02
CA ARG A 88 -3.89 -5.25 3.06
C ARG A 88 -2.76 -4.48 3.70
N ALA A 89 -1.65 -5.16 3.97
CA ALA A 89 -0.49 -4.61 4.66
C ALA A 89 0.81 -5.11 4.03
N PHE A 90 1.73 -4.19 3.76
CA PHE A 90 3.00 -4.43 3.08
C PHE A 90 4.12 -3.67 3.77
N ILE A 91 5.30 -4.27 3.91
CA ILE A 91 6.49 -3.55 4.37
C ILE A 91 7.37 -3.27 3.15
N TYR A 92 7.82 -2.04 3.01
CA TYR A 92 8.93 -1.68 2.14
C TYR A 92 10.18 -1.60 3.02
N HIS A 93 11.08 -2.57 2.87
CA HIS A 93 12.32 -2.62 3.63
C HIS A 93 13.36 -1.64 3.10
N ASN A 94 14.10 -1.02 4.03
CA ASN A 94 15.09 0.01 3.72
C ASN A 94 14.49 1.20 2.94
N PHE A 95 13.21 1.50 3.17
CA PHE A 95 12.50 2.58 2.48
C PHE A 95 13.12 3.97 2.72
N LEU A 96 13.54 4.26 3.96
CA LEU A 96 14.29 5.47 4.31
C LEU A 96 15.76 5.12 4.56
N THR A 97 16.65 6.01 4.13
CA THR A 97 18.05 5.92 4.55
C THR A 97 18.18 6.32 6.03
N LYS A 98 19.26 5.88 6.68
CA LYS A 98 19.57 6.30 8.06
C LYS A 98 19.65 7.83 8.19
N ALA A 99 20.23 8.51 7.20
CA ALA A 99 20.32 9.97 7.16
C ALA A 99 18.95 10.64 7.05
N GLU A 100 18.03 10.08 6.26
CA GLU A 100 16.64 10.57 6.17
C GLU A 100 15.90 10.40 7.51
N CYS A 101 16.09 9.25 8.19
CA CYS A 101 15.52 9.02 9.52
C CYS A 101 16.02 10.06 10.54
N GLU A 102 17.34 10.25 10.63
CA GLU A 102 17.94 11.22 11.55
C GLU A 102 17.51 12.65 11.23
N TYR A 103 17.43 13.00 9.94
CA TYR A 103 16.94 14.30 9.49
C TYR A 103 15.52 14.58 10.00
N LEU A 104 14.57 13.66 9.76
CA LEU A 104 13.18 13.81 10.17
C LEU A 104 13.05 13.95 11.70
N ILE A 105 13.80 13.16 12.47
CA ILE A 105 13.84 13.25 13.93
C ILE A 105 14.35 14.64 14.36
N ASN A 106 15.48 15.10 13.79
CA ASN A 106 16.13 16.34 14.21
C ASN A 106 15.29 17.59 13.93
N ILE A 107 14.58 17.63 12.80
CA ILE A 107 13.71 18.77 12.48
C ILE A 107 12.39 18.75 13.25
N ALA A 108 11.97 17.58 13.77
CA ALA A 108 10.76 17.42 14.56
C ALA A 108 10.98 17.76 16.05
N LYS A 109 12.11 17.31 16.63
CA LYS A 109 12.46 17.45 18.06
C LYS A 109 12.10 18.80 18.69
N PRO A 110 12.41 19.97 18.10
CA PRO A 110 12.12 21.27 18.72
C PRO A 110 10.63 21.59 18.87
N ASN A 111 9.77 20.93 18.10
CA ASN A 111 8.33 21.22 18.02
C ASN A 111 7.47 20.04 18.51
N MET A 112 8.05 19.14 19.30
CA MET A 112 7.33 17.99 19.84
C MET A 112 6.45 18.41 21.00
N HIS A 113 5.16 18.11 20.90
CA HIS A 113 4.18 18.35 21.96
C HIS A 113 3.43 17.07 22.29
N LYS A 114 2.88 16.97 23.50
CA LYS A 114 2.06 15.82 23.89
C LYS A 114 0.95 15.61 22.85
N SER A 115 0.84 14.38 22.33
CA SER A 115 -0.10 14.09 21.27
C SER A 115 -1.54 14.13 21.80
N SER A 116 -2.45 14.68 21.01
CA SER A 116 -3.89 14.61 21.24
C SER A 116 -4.55 13.62 20.28
N VAL A 117 -5.78 13.22 20.60
CA VAL A 117 -6.64 12.44 19.70
C VAL A 117 -7.87 13.24 19.31
N VAL A 118 -8.41 12.98 18.13
CA VAL A 118 -9.70 13.54 17.71
C VAL A 118 -10.81 12.68 18.30
N ASP A 119 -11.71 13.29 19.06
CA ASP A 119 -12.90 12.65 19.59
C ASP A 119 -13.88 12.37 18.44
N SER A 120 -14.24 11.09 18.24
CA SER A 120 -15.07 10.65 17.10
C SER A 120 -16.51 11.14 17.15
N THR A 121 -17.01 11.54 18.32
CA THR A 121 -18.38 12.04 18.51
C THR A 121 -18.45 13.56 18.31
N THR A 122 -17.42 14.28 18.73
CA THR A 122 -17.42 15.75 18.79
C THR A 122 -16.49 16.41 17.78
N GLY A 123 -15.61 15.65 17.14
CA GLY A 123 -14.59 16.14 16.20
C GLY A 123 -13.48 16.97 16.86
N LYS A 124 -13.43 17.05 18.20
CA LYS A 124 -12.49 17.91 18.94
C LYS A 124 -11.26 17.17 19.44
N SER A 125 -10.16 17.90 19.53
CA SER A 125 -8.90 17.42 20.12
C SER A 125 -9.06 17.20 21.64
N LYS A 126 -8.77 15.99 22.13
CA LYS A 126 -8.83 15.61 23.55
C LYS A 126 -7.48 15.10 24.05
N ASP A 127 -7.14 15.47 25.29
CA ASP A 127 -5.96 14.97 25.99
C ASP A 127 -6.10 13.46 26.20
N SER A 128 -5.14 12.69 25.69
CA SER A 128 -5.39 11.29 25.38
C SER A 128 -4.70 10.35 26.37
N ARG A 129 -5.49 9.58 27.14
CA ARG A 129 -5.00 8.36 27.80
C ARG A 129 -4.83 7.20 26.80
N VAL A 130 -5.29 7.40 25.57
CA VAL A 130 -5.38 6.42 24.48
C VAL A 130 -4.13 6.50 23.60
N ARG A 131 -3.58 7.70 23.40
CA ARG A 131 -2.30 7.98 22.74
C ARG A 131 -1.43 8.80 23.67
N THR A 132 -0.34 8.22 24.14
CA THR A 132 0.51 8.86 25.15
C THR A 132 1.85 9.36 24.60
N SER A 133 2.03 9.35 23.28
CA SER A 133 3.22 9.88 22.59
C SER A 133 3.34 11.39 22.67
N SER A 134 4.50 11.90 22.24
CA SER A 134 4.64 13.25 21.72
C SER A 134 4.66 13.24 20.18
N GLY A 135 4.27 14.35 19.55
CA GLY A 135 4.20 14.45 18.10
C GLY A 135 4.23 15.86 17.56
N THR A 136 4.53 15.97 16.27
CA THR A 136 4.50 17.23 15.50
C THR A 136 4.21 16.96 14.03
N PHE A 137 3.81 17.99 13.29
CA PHE A 137 3.57 17.90 11.85
C PHE A 137 4.64 18.67 11.07
N LEU A 138 5.13 18.05 10.00
CA LEU A 138 5.94 18.68 8.98
C LEU A 138 5.03 18.94 7.76
N ALA A 139 5.03 20.18 7.27
CA ALA A 139 4.23 20.56 6.12
C ALA A 139 4.60 19.71 4.89
N ARG A 140 3.59 19.37 4.08
CA ARG A 140 3.83 18.71 2.79
C ARG A 140 4.72 19.59 1.92
N GLY A 141 5.72 19.00 1.30
CA GLY A 141 6.67 19.70 0.45
C GLY A 141 7.60 20.69 1.15
N ARG A 142 7.75 20.61 2.48
CA ARG A 142 8.53 21.56 3.30
C ARG A 142 9.91 21.91 2.73
N ASP A 143 10.67 20.88 2.35
CA ASP A 143 12.04 21.00 1.88
C ASP A 143 12.35 19.90 0.85
N LYS A 144 13.60 19.84 0.36
CA LYS A 144 14.00 18.86 -0.65
C LYS A 144 13.95 17.42 -0.12
N VAL A 145 14.32 17.18 1.14
CA VAL A 145 14.35 15.84 1.72
C VAL A 145 12.92 15.33 1.89
N VAL A 146 12.03 16.14 2.48
CA VAL A 146 10.61 15.81 2.64
C VAL A 146 9.96 15.54 1.28
N ARG A 147 10.20 16.38 0.26
CA ARG A 147 9.66 16.15 -1.09
C ARG A 147 10.10 14.83 -1.72
N ASN A 148 11.37 14.46 -1.53
CA ASN A 148 11.88 13.19 -2.07
C ASN A 148 11.22 11.99 -1.39
N ILE A 149 11.05 12.04 -0.07
CA ILE A 149 10.34 11.01 0.70
C ILE A 149 8.89 10.92 0.25
N GLU A 150 8.19 12.05 0.13
CA GLU A 150 6.79 12.09 -0.31
C GLU A 150 6.61 11.57 -1.74
N LYS A 151 7.55 11.85 -2.64
CA LYS A 151 7.57 11.26 -3.98
C LYS A 151 7.74 9.74 -3.90
N ARG A 152 8.67 9.24 -3.08
CA ARG A 152 8.88 7.80 -2.89
C ARG A 152 7.63 7.11 -2.32
N ILE A 153 6.90 7.79 -1.41
CA ILE A 153 5.60 7.32 -0.91
C ILE A 153 4.59 7.24 -2.05
N ALA A 154 4.50 8.27 -2.90
CA ALA A 154 3.60 8.26 -4.04
C ALA A 154 3.93 7.13 -5.03
N ASP A 155 5.22 6.89 -5.30
CA ASP A 155 5.68 5.80 -6.17
C ASP A 155 5.33 4.42 -5.56
N PHE A 156 5.46 4.23 -4.25
CA PHE A 156 5.13 2.98 -3.57
C PHE A 156 3.62 2.71 -3.53
N THR A 157 2.84 3.75 -3.29
CA THR A 157 1.39 3.63 -3.03
C THR A 157 0.54 3.79 -4.28
N PHE A 158 1.13 4.31 -5.36
CA PHE A 158 0.44 4.79 -6.58
C PHE A 158 -0.60 5.88 -6.30
N ILE A 159 -0.45 6.63 -5.20
CA ILE A 159 -1.31 7.74 -4.81
C ILE A 159 -0.55 9.05 -5.01
N PRO A 160 -1.09 10.05 -5.73
CA PRO A 160 -0.41 11.33 -5.95
C PRO A 160 -0.03 12.04 -4.65
N VAL A 161 1.10 12.75 -4.66
CA VAL A 161 1.61 13.50 -3.51
C VAL A 161 0.56 14.49 -2.97
N GLU A 162 -0.22 15.08 -3.87
CA GLU A 162 -1.27 16.06 -3.61
C GLU A 162 -2.43 15.49 -2.78
N GLN A 163 -2.61 14.16 -2.77
CA GLN A 163 -3.60 13.49 -1.91
C GLN A 163 -3.06 13.20 -0.50
N GLY A 164 -1.76 13.40 -0.27
CA GLY A 164 -1.15 13.19 1.02
C GLY A 164 -1.30 14.38 1.98
N GLU A 165 -1.60 14.10 3.25
CA GLU A 165 -1.49 15.09 4.34
C GLU A 165 -0.01 15.44 4.64
N GLY A 166 0.25 16.36 5.58
CA GLY A 166 1.61 16.56 6.10
C GLY A 166 2.17 15.31 6.78
N LEU A 167 3.49 15.23 6.93
CA LEU A 167 4.13 14.15 7.66
C LEU A 167 3.96 14.35 9.17
N GLN A 168 3.40 13.36 9.87
CA GLN A 168 3.31 13.38 11.32
C GLN A 168 4.47 12.62 11.94
N VAL A 169 5.40 13.30 12.61
CA VAL A 169 6.49 12.67 13.37
C VAL A 169 6.05 12.44 14.80
N LEU A 170 6.37 11.27 15.34
CA LEU A 170 5.93 10.79 16.65
C LEU A 170 7.10 10.21 17.42
N HIS A 171 7.06 10.39 18.74
CA HIS A 171 8.01 9.83 19.67
C HIS A 171 7.29 9.16 20.84
N TYR A 172 7.64 7.92 21.12
CA TYR A 172 7.17 7.13 22.24
C TYR A 172 8.35 6.75 23.13
N GLU A 173 8.28 7.20 24.38
CA GLU A 173 9.17 6.78 25.46
C GLU A 173 8.70 5.44 26.04
N VAL A 174 9.52 4.84 26.92
CA VAL A 174 9.16 3.63 27.66
C VAL A 174 7.79 3.77 28.33
N GLY A 175 6.94 2.77 28.13
CA GLY A 175 5.56 2.70 28.61
C GLY A 175 4.53 3.47 27.78
N GLN A 176 4.96 4.35 26.87
CA GLN A 176 4.03 5.08 25.99
C GLN A 176 3.50 4.17 24.87
N LYS A 177 2.25 4.41 24.46
CA LYS A 177 1.50 3.55 23.55
C LYS A 177 0.47 4.33 22.72
N TYR A 178 -0.16 3.62 21.80
CA TYR A 178 -1.36 4.06 21.08
C TYR A 178 -2.37 2.91 21.06
N GLU A 179 -3.52 3.06 21.71
CA GLU A 179 -4.58 2.03 21.73
C GLU A 179 -5.17 1.78 20.33
N PRO A 180 -5.64 0.56 20.02
CA PRO A 180 -6.21 0.24 18.73
C PRO A 180 -7.26 1.25 18.24
N HIS A 181 -7.10 1.72 17.01
CA HIS A 181 -7.92 2.74 16.35
C HIS A 181 -7.95 2.55 14.83
N TYR A 182 -8.78 3.34 14.18
CA TYR A 182 -8.83 3.46 12.73
C TYR A 182 -8.25 4.80 12.30
N ASP A 183 -7.58 4.78 11.15
CA ASP A 183 -7.11 6.02 10.51
C ASP A 183 -8.19 6.69 9.68
N TYR A 184 -9.22 5.95 9.25
CA TYR A 184 -10.38 6.51 8.59
C TYR A 184 -11.28 7.29 9.57
N PHE A 185 -12.04 8.24 9.03
CA PHE A 185 -13.00 9.05 9.78
C PHE A 185 -14.39 8.43 9.75
N LEU A 186 -15.11 8.59 10.86
CA LEU A 186 -16.54 8.26 10.98
C LEU A 186 -17.42 9.52 10.94
N ASP A 187 -16.81 10.70 11.02
CA ASP A 187 -17.49 12.00 10.98
C ASP A 187 -17.33 12.70 9.62
N GLU A 188 -18.32 13.50 9.24
CA GLU A 188 -18.30 14.23 7.98
C GLU A 188 -17.27 15.37 7.98
N PHE A 189 -17.04 16.00 9.14
CA PHE A 189 -16.17 17.19 9.26
C PHE A 189 -14.74 16.89 8.79
N ASN A 190 -14.13 15.81 9.26
CA ASN A 190 -12.77 15.45 8.89
C ASN A 190 -12.64 14.99 7.44
N THR A 191 -13.74 14.60 6.78
CA THR A 191 -13.74 14.21 5.36
C THR A 191 -13.87 15.40 4.40
N GLN A 192 -14.14 16.62 4.89
CA GLN A 192 -14.34 17.79 4.02
C GLN A 192 -13.10 18.16 3.19
N ASN A 193 -11.89 17.97 3.74
CA ASN A 193 -10.64 18.22 3.03
C ASN A 193 -10.05 16.90 2.50
N GLY A 194 -10.10 16.70 1.17
CA GLY A 194 -9.56 15.51 0.51
C GLY A 194 -10.42 14.24 0.63
N GLY A 195 -11.54 14.23 1.34
CA GLY A 195 -12.36 13.03 1.52
C GLY A 195 -11.78 12.06 2.57
N GLN A 196 -12.12 10.78 2.45
CA GLN A 196 -11.67 9.74 3.38
C GLN A 196 -10.17 9.46 3.27
N ARG A 197 -9.54 9.00 4.37
CA ARG A 197 -8.20 8.41 4.35
C ARG A 197 -8.26 6.98 3.81
N ILE A 198 -7.60 6.72 2.69
CA ILE A 198 -7.66 5.43 1.98
C ILE A 198 -6.54 4.48 2.41
N ALA A 199 -5.37 5.03 2.75
CA ALA A 199 -4.20 4.27 3.14
C ALA A 199 -3.25 5.11 4.01
N THR A 200 -2.39 4.40 4.73
CA THR A 200 -1.41 4.96 5.65
C THR A 200 -0.05 4.35 5.36
N VAL A 201 0.97 5.21 5.30
CA VAL A 201 2.38 4.78 5.35
C VAL A 201 2.96 5.19 6.70
N LEU A 202 3.35 4.20 7.50
CA LEU A 202 4.03 4.36 8.78
C LEU A 202 5.51 3.99 8.61
N MET A 203 6.38 5.00 8.62
CA MET A 203 7.83 4.84 8.52
C MET A 203 8.43 4.74 9.92
N TYR A 204 9.28 3.76 10.15
CA TYR A 204 10.01 3.60 11.42
C TYR A 204 11.34 4.37 11.34
N LEU A 205 11.53 5.35 12.21
CA LEU A 205 12.72 6.20 12.23
C LEU A 205 13.79 5.72 13.22
N SER A 206 13.44 4.79 14.12
CA SER A 206 14.37 4.14 15.04
C SER A 206 14.11 2.63 15.11
N ASP A 207 15.18 1.91 15.45
CA ASP A 207 15.09 0.53 15.93
C ASP A 207 14.56 0.56 17.37
N VAL A 208 13.68 -0.38 17.73
CA VAL A 208 13.14 -0.50 19.09
C VAL A 208 13.59 -1.83 19.67
N GLU A 209 14.23 -1.79 20.85
CA GLU A 209 14.83 -2.98 21.45
C GLU A 209 13.77 -3.98 21.92
N GLU A 210 12.71 -3.50 22.58
CA GLU A 210 11.61 -4.34 23.04
C GLU A 210 10.28 -3.58 23.05
N GLY A 211 9.21 -4.24 22.58
CA GLY A 211 7.89 -3.64 22.44
C GLY A 211 7.77 -2.69 21.26
N GLY A 212 6.85 -1.72 21.34
CA GLY A 212 6.68 -0.70 20.31
C GLY A 212 6.09 -1.19 18.98
N GLU A 213 5.62 -2.43 18.90
CA GLU A 213 5.09 -3.02 17.67
C GLU A 213 3.87 -2.25 17.14
N THR A 214 3.68 -2.26 15.83
CA THR A 214 2.40 -1.89 15.23
C THR A 214 1.54 -3.15 15.15
N VAL A 215 0.46 -3.21 15.93
CA VAL A 215 -0.41 -4.39 16.07
C VAL A 215 -1.74 -4.19 15.36
N PHE A 216 -2.18 -5.19 14.59
CA PHE A 216 -3.48 -5.29 13.95
C PHE A 216 -4.33 -6.39 14.63
N PRO A 217 -5.06 -6.07 15.71
CA PRO A 217 -5.83 -7.06 16.47
C PRO A 217 -6.99 -7.69 15.69
N ALA A 218 -7.48 -7.02 14.64
CA ALA A 218 -8.58 -7.51 13.81
C ALA A 218 -8.13 -8.23 12.53
N ALA A 219 -6.82 -8.35 12.30
CA ALA A 219 -6.27 -9.03 11.13
C ALA A 219 -6.70 -10.51 11.06
N LYS A 220 -6.87 -11.02 9.85
CA LYS A 220 -7.20 -12.43 9.60
C LYS A 220 -5.94 -13.23 9.33
N GLY A 221 -5.95 -14.50 9.72
CA GLY A 221 -4.84 -15.44 9.51
C GLY A 221 -4.32 -16.05 10.80
N ASN A 222 -3.44 -17.04 10.66
CA ASN A 222 -2.79 -17.67 11.81
C ASN A 222 -1.60 -16.83 12.27
N ILE A 223 -1.87 -15.81 13.09
CA ILE A 223 -0.88 -14.82 13.50
C ILE A 223 0.36 -15.45 14.16
N SER A 224 0.20 -16.54 14.91
CA SER A 224 1.33 -17.22 15.57
C SER A 224 2.28 -17.93 14.62
N SER A 225 1.97 -17.95 13.31
CA SER A 225 2.84 -18.50 12.28
C SER A 225 3.87 -17.51 11.74
N VAL A 226 3.81 -16.23 12.11
CA VAL A 226 4.82 -15.26 11.65
C VAL A 226 6.21 -15.63 12.21
N PRO A 227 7.29 -15.54 11.42
CA PRO A 227 8.63 -15.97 11.84
C PRO A 227 9.14 -15.32 13.14
N TRP A 228 8.72 -14.08 13.41
CA TRP A 228 9.14 -13.28 14.57
C TRP A 228 8.19 -13.39 15.78
N TRP A 229 7.24 -14.34 15.79
CA TRP A 229 6.23 -14.47 16.85
C TRP A 229 6.82 -14.51 18.27
N ASN A 230 7.91 -15.25 18.45
CA ASN A 230 8.56 -15.42 19.76
C ASN A 230 9.26 -14.15 20.28
N GLU A 231 9.48 -13.16 19.41
CA GLU A 231 10.10 -11.89 19.75
C GLU A 231 9.08 -10.78 20.06
N LEU A 232 7.79 -11.07 19.89
CA LEU A 232 6.72 -10.12 20.16
C LEU A 232 6.46 -10.01 21.66
N SER A 233 6.16 -8.78 22.09
CA SER A 233 5.61 -8.49 23.41
C SER A 233 4.22 -9.13 23.58
N GLU A 234 3.76 -9.21 24.83
CA GLU A 234 2.40 -9.66 25.14
C GLU A 234 1.30 -8.78 24.49
N CYS A 235 1.63 -7.52 24.18
CA CYS A 235 0.75 -6.69 23.36
C CYS A 235 0.80 -7.12 21.88
N GLY A 236 1.99 -7.30 21.32
CA GLY A 236 2.18 -7.71 19.93
C GLY A 236 1.52 -9.06 19.60
N LYS A 237 1.48 -9.99 20.55
CA LYS A 237 0.81 -11.29 20.37
C LYS A 237 -0.72 -11.23 20.27
N LYS A 238 -1.35 -10.06 20.51
CA LYS A 238 -2.82 -9.89 20.41
C LYS A 238 -3.34 -9.73 18.97
N GLY A 239 -2.46 -9.64 17.99
CA GLY A 239 -2.80 -9.36 16.60
C GLY A 239 -1.61 -9.60 15.68
N LEU A 240 -1.82 -9.49 14.36
CA LEU A 240 -0.70 -9.44 13.43
C LEU A 240 0.14 -8.21 13.77
N SER A 241 1.43 -8.40 14.04
CA SER A 241 2.28 -7.33 14.55
C SER A 241 3.56 -7.19 13.75
N ILE A 242 3.97 -5.94 13.56
CA ILE A 242 5.20 -5.55 12.86
C ILE A 242 6.13 -4.88 13.86
N LYS A 243 7.35 -5.39 13.98
CA LYS A 243 8.39 -4.81 14.82
C LYS A 243 8.97 -3.55 14.16
N PRO A 244 9.19 -2.45 14.90
CA PRO A 244 9.85 -1.27 14.35
C PRO A 244 11.31 -1.59 14.00
N LYS A 245 11.65 -1.44 12.73
CA LYS A 245 13.02 -1.50 12.23
C LYS A 245 13.30 -0.21 11.48
N ARG A 246 14.34 0.52 11.88
CA ARG A 246 14.66 1.81 11.28
C ARG A 246 14.83 1.67 9.77
N GLY A 247 14.24 2.60 9.04
CA GLY A 247 14.29 2.62 7.58
C GLY A 247 13.09 1.94 6.94
N ASP A 248 12.45 0.97 7.61
CA ASP A 248 11.31 0.28 7.03
C ASP A 248 10.04 1.15 7.04
N ALA A 249 9.19 0.95 6.03
CA ALA A 249 7.90 1.62 5.91
C ALA A 249 6.75 0.60 5.76
N LEU A 250 5.82 0.64 6.70
CA LEU A 250 4.59 -0.16 6.67
C LEU A 250 3.49 0.60 5.93
N LEU A 251 3.05 0.08 4.79
CA LEU A 251 1.85 0.51 4.09
C LEU A 251 0.67 -0.38 4.50
N PHE A 252 -0.42 0.20 4.95
CA PHE A 252 -1.68 -0.52 5.14
C PHE A 252 -2.89 0.30 4.66
N TRP A 253 -3.94 -0.39 4.27
CA TRP A 253 -5.13 0.22 3.67
C TRP A 253 -6.26 0.30 4.68
N SER A 254 -6.86 1.49 4.80
CA SER A 254 -8.05 1.75 5.62
C SER A 254 -9.35 1.38 4.89
N MET A 255 -9.26 1.12 3.58
CA MET A 255 -10.38 0.83 2.70
C MET A 255 -10.09 -0.38 1.81
N LYS A 256 -11.15 -1.12 1.48
CA LYS A 256 -11.14 -2.21 0.52
C LYS A 256 -11.15 -1.68 -0.93
N PRO A 257 -10.81 -2.52 -1.93
CA PRO A 257 -10.84 -2.10 -3.33
C PRO A 257 -12.22 -1.65 -3.84
N ASP A 258 -13.31 -2.07 -3.19
CA ASP A 258 -14.68 -1.65 -3.48
C ASP A 258 -15.06 -0.30 -2.80
N ALA A 259 -14.07 0.41 -2.26
CA ALA A 259 -14.20 1.66 -1.51
C ALA A 259 -15.03 1.56 -0.22
N THR A 260 -15.28 0.36 0.32
CA THR A 260 -15.81 0.22 1.67
C THR A 260 -14.68 0.35 2.71
N LEU A 261 -15.02 0.81 3.92
CA LEU A 261 -14.07 0.82 5.04
C LEU A 261 -13.65 -0.61 5.38
N ASP A 262 -12.40 -0.81 5.78
CA ASP A 262 -11.89 -2.12 6.17
C ASP A 262 -11.76 -2.24 7.70
N PRO A 263 -12.69 -2.92 8.40
CA PRO A 263 -12.60 -3.09 9.85
C PRO A 263 -11.38 -3.90 10.30
N SER A 264 -10.75 -4.67 9.40
CA SER A 264 -9.52 -5.40 9.74
C SER A 264 -8.31 -4.46 9.87
N SER A 265 -8.41 -3.20 9.39
CA SER A 265 -7.37 -2.17 9.51
C SER A 265 -7.28 -1.53 10.90
N LEU A 266 -8.05 -2.02 11.89
CA LEU A 266 -7.92 -1.62 13.28
C LEU A 266 -6.48 -1.88 13.72
N HIS A 267 -5.77 -0.84 14.17
CA HIS A 267 -4.36 -0.96 14.50
C HIS A 267 -3.97 -0.09 15.68
N GLY A 268 -2.90 -0.46 16.37
CA GLY A 268 -2.37 0.26 17.53
C GLY A 268 -0.85 0.22 17.59
N GLY A 269 -0.29 1.06 18.46
CA GLY A 269 1.12 1.01 18.84
C GLY A 269 1.25 0.38 20.22
N CYS A 270 1.87 -0.79 20.29
CA CYS A 270 2.16 -1.46 21.55
C CYS A 270 3.10 -0.61 22.42
N PRO A 271 3.03 -0.76 23.76
CA PRO A 271 3.92 -0.05 24.66
C PRO A 271 5.38 -0.29 24.30
N VAL A 272 6.20 0.76 24.31
CA VAL A 272 7.66 0.59 24.28
C VAL A 272 8.08 0.01 25.63
N ILE A 273 8.78 -1.12 25.62
CA ILE A 273 9.29 -1.77 26.84
C ILE A 273 10.75 -1.37 27.07
N LYS A 274 11.54 -1.32 26.00
CA LYS A 274 12.96 -0.93 26.05
C LYS A 274 13.36 -0.17 24.78
N GLY A 275 14.16 0.89 24.97
CA GLY A 275 14.57 1.81 23.91
C GLY A 275 13.57 2.96 23.70
N ASP A 276 13.62 3.57 22.52
CA ASP A 276 12.80 4.73 22.15
C ASP A 276 12.26 4.57 20.74
N LYS A 277 10.95 4.77 20.55
CA LYS A 277 10.31 4.62 19.24
C LYS A 277 10.08 5.97 18.60
N TRP A 278 10.71 6.20 17.46
CA TRP A 278 10.41 7.29 16.54
C TRP A 278 9.72 6.75 15.29
N SER A 279 8.65 7.39 14.88
CA SER A 279 7.94 7.04 13.65
C SER A 279 7.45 8.28 12.90
N CYS A 280 7.24 8.13 11.60
CA CYS A 280 6.67 9.16 10.75
C CYS A 280 5.49 8.60 9.96
N THR A 281 4.32 9.18 10.13
CA THR A 281 3.08 8.76 9.47
C THR A 281 2.75 9.70 8.33
N LYS A 282 2.40 9.13 7.18
CA LYS A 282 1.75 9.81 6.06
C LYS A 282 0.36 9.20 5.87
N TRP A 283 -0.66 10.05 5.92
CA TRP A 283 -2.02 9.66 5.54
C TRP A 283 -2.33 10.13 4.13
N MET A 284 -2.94 9.27 3.34
CA MET A 284 -3.36 9.56 1.97
C MET A 284 -4.88 9.60 1.89
N ARG A 285 -5.39 10.66 1.25
CA ARG A 285 -6.80 10.92 1.03
C ARG A 285 -7.27 10.35 -0.31
N ILE A 286 -8.59 10.24 -0.50
CA ILE A 286 -9.18 9.81 -1.78
C ILE A 286 -9.11 10.89 -2.86
N ASN A 287 -9.15 12.17 -2.46
CA ASN A 287 -9.02 13.34 -3.33
C ASN A 287 -7.84 14.21 -2.88
N GLU A 288 -7.53 15.25 -3.66
CA GLU A 288 -6.51 16.23 -3.30
C GLU A 288 -6.77 16.80 -1.89
N TYR A 289 -5.73 16.72 -1.05
CA TYR A 289 -5.72 17.35 0.27
C TYR A 289 -5.13 18.76 0.13
N LYS A 290 -5.94 19.76 0.43
CA LYS A 290 -5.53 21.17 0.36
C LYS A 290 -4.66 21.52 1.57
N ILE A 291 -3.48 22.07 1.30
CA ILE A 291 -2.63 22.70 2.31
C ILE A 291 -3.08 24.17 2.40
N ASN A 292 -3.35 24.66 3.61
CA ASN A 292 -3.59 26.07 3.88
C ASN A 292 -2.27 26.78 4.23
#